data_AF-A0A940FUJ7-F1
#
_entry.id   AF-A0A940FUJ7-F1
#
_cell.length_a   1.000
_cell.length_b   1.000
_cell.length_c   1.000
_cell.angle_alpha   90.00
_cell.angle_beta   90.00
_cell.angle_gamma   90.00
#
_symmetry.space_group_name_H-M   'P 1'
#
loop_
_entity.id
_entity.type
_entity.pdbx_description
1 polymer ?
#
loop_
_entity_poly.entity_id
_entity_poly.type
_entity_poly.pdbx_seq_one_letter_code
_entity_poly.pdbx_strand_id
1 'polypeptide(L)' 'VYTRRQEGISIWVVESKYIHASNPDEATSLYDPANDKVYRHPTFYELPIEMKHI' A
#
# COMPACT_ATOMS: atom_id res chain seq x y z
N VAL A 1 -21.03 -19.75 -1.67
CA VAL A 1 -19.71 -20.22 -2.16
C VAL A 1 -18.57 -19.57 -1.38
N TYR A 2 -18.42 -18.23 -1.33
CA TYR A 2 -17.20 -17.62 -0.76
C TYR A 2 -17.18 -17.34 0.74
N THR A 3 -18.32 -16.99 1.36
CA THR A 3 -18.34 -16.56 2.78
C THR A 3 -19.18 -17.44 3.69
N ARG A 4 -19.74 -18.54 3.17
CA ARG A 4 -20.65 -19.44 3.91
C ARG A 4 -21.74 -18.71 4.73
N ARG A 5 -22.17 -17.52 4.29
CA ARG A 5 -23.17 -16.64 4.93
C ARG A 5 -22.74 -16.08 6.31
N GLN A 6 -21.45 -15.96 6.54
CA GLN A 6 -20.92 -15.39 7.78
C GLN A 6 -21.16 -13.87 7.83
N GLU A 7 -21.61 -13.36 8.98
CA GLU A 7 -21.83 -11.93 9.20
C GLU A 7 -20.51 -11.15 9.27
N GLY A 8 -20.54 -9.88 8.84
CA GLY A 8 -19.41 -8.97 8.94
C GLY A 8 -18.33 -9.11 7.85
N ILE A 9 -18.55 -9.93 6.81
CA ILE A 9 -17.59 -10.07 5.71
C ILE A 9 -17.95 -9.16 4.54
N SER A 10 -17.00 -8.30 4.15
CA SER A 10 -17.07 -7.48 2.93
C SER A 10 -16.39 -8.18 1.76
N ILE A 11 -17.02 -8.18 0.59
CA ILE A 11 -16.46 -8.74 -0.65
C ILE A 11 -16.51 -7.67 -1.74
N TRP A 12 -15.39 -7.44 -2.41
CA TRP A 12 -15.33 -6.59 -3.60
C TRP A 12 -15.23 -7.47 -4.84
N VAL A 13 -16.02 -7.14 -5.86
CA VAL A 13 -16.10 -7.91 -7.11
C VAL A 13 -15.88 -6.96 -8.28
N VAL A 14 -14.98 -7.33 -9.17
CA VAL A 14 -14.64 -6.59 -10.39
C VAL A 14 -14.58 -7.59 -11.55
N GLU A 15 -15.14 -7.22 -12.70
CA GLU A 15 -15.00 -8.04 -13.91
C GLU A 15 -13.55 -8.06 -14.38
N SER A 16 -13.07 -9.23 -14.81
CA SER A 16 -11.66 -9.40 -15.23
C SER A 16 -11.23 -8.44 -16.34
N LYS A 17 -12.15 -8.04 -17.24
CA LYS A 17 -11.84 -7.10 -18.34
C LYS A 17 -11.44 -5.69 -17.87
N TYR A 18 -11.76 -5.35 -16.63
CA TYR A 18 -11.37 -4.07 -16.02
C TYR A 18 -10.08 -4.16 -15.20
N ILE A 19 -9.45 -5.34 -15.13
CA ILE A 19 -8.18 -5.54 -14.42
C ILE A 19 -7.04 -5.46 -15.42
N HIS A 20 -6.10 -4.53 -15.19
CA HIS A 20 -4.84 -4.44 -15.92
C HIS A 20 -3.69 -4.83 -14.99
N ALA A 21 -2.90 -5.83 -15.40
CA ALA A 21 -1.72 -6.28 -14.67
C ALA A 21 -0.44 -5.72 -15.32
N SER A 22 0.57 -5.41 -14.51
CA SER A 22 1.91 -5.06 -14.98
C SER A 22 2.64 -6.30 -15.52
N ASN A 23 3.57 -6.08 -16.45
CA ASN A 23 4.46 -7.13 -16.93
C ASN A 23 5.48 -7.49 -15.83
N PRO A 24 5.61 -8.78 -15.44
CA PRO A 24 6.61 -9.21 -14.47
C PRO A 24 8.06 -8.83 -14.83
N ASP A 25 8.40 -8.81 -16.12
CA ASP A 25 9.76 -8.46 -16.57
C ASP A 25 10.10 -6.97 -16.36
N GLU A 26 9.08 -6.13 -16.18
CA GLU A 26 9.23 -4.69 -15.92
C GLU A 26 9.20 -4.36 -14.42
N ALA A 27 9.05 -5.38 -13.57
CA ALA A 27 8.92 -5.21 -12.13
C ALA A 27 10.09 -4.42 -11.51
N THR A 28 11.32 -4.69 -11.95
CA THR A 28 12.50 -3.98 -11.46
C THR A 28 12.37 -2.46 -11.68
N SER A 29 12.02 -2.01 -12.88
CA SER A 29 11.88 -0.57 -13.16
C SER A 29 10.68 0.08 -12.46
N LEU A 30 9.59 -0.66 -12.25
CA LEU A 30 8.38 -0.15 -11.60
C LEU A 30 8.50 -0.12 -10.07
N TYR A 31 9.30 -1.00 -9.47
CA TYR A 31 9.31 -1.24 -8.01
C TYR A 31 10.67 -1.05 -7.32
N ASP A 32 11.82 -1.03 -8.03
CA ASP A 32 13.14 -0.77 -7.42
C ASP A 32 13.20 0.47 -6.52
N PRO A 33 12.68 1.64 -6.93
CA PRO A 33 12.80 2.84 -6.11
C PRO A 33 11.96 2.79 -4.83
N ALA A 34 11.16 1.74 -4.60
CA ALA A 34 10.41 1.54 -3.36
C ALA A 34 11.11 0.57 -2.39
N ASN A 35 11.90 -0.38 -2.88
CA ASN A 35 12.55 -1.40 -2.04
C ASN A 35 13.72 -0.85 -1.21
N ASP A 36 14.46 0.12 -1.75
CA ASP A 36 15.65 0.67 -1.08
C ASP A 36 15.38 2.00 -0.34
N LYS A 37 14.10 2.41 -0.28
CA LYS A 37 13.67 3.56 0.51
C LYS A 37 13.24 3.10 1.89
N VAL A 38 14.17 3.13 2.84
CA VAL A 38 13.83 3.20 4.27
C VAL A 38 12.78 4.30 4.44
N TYR A 39 11.67 4.00 5.12
CA TYR A 39 10.65 5.00 5.47
C TYR A 39 11.34 6.18 6.17
N ARG A 40 11.52 7.29 5.45
CA ARG A 40 12.12 8.49 6.02
C ARG A 40 11.02 9.29 6.68
N HIS A 41 11.11 9.46 8.01
CA HIS A 41 10.28 10.43 8.70
C HIS A 41 10.59 11.81 8.08
N PRO A 42 9.58 12.55 7.58
CA PRO A 42 9.84 13.83 6.93
C PRO A 42 10.52 14.77 7.92
N THR A 43 11.75 15.20 7.64
CA THR A 43 12.50 16.16 8.48
C THR A 43 12.08 17.61 8.25
N PHE A 44 10.99 17.83 7.51
CA PHE A 44 10.59 19.16 7.02
C PHE A 44 9.60 19.89 7.93
N TYR A 45 9.18 19.30 9.06
CA TYR A 45 8.35 19.99 10.05
C TYR A 45 9.12 20.20 11.35
N GLU A 46 9.16 21.44 11.80
CA GLU A 46 9.54 21.77 13.16
C GLU A 46 8.48 21.21 14.11
N LEU A 47 8.87 20.22 14.91
CA LEU A 47 8.02 19.73 15.99
C LEU A 47 7.91 20.81 17.07
N PRO A 48 6.68 21.16 17.51
CA PRO A 48 6.51 22.02 18.67
C PRO A 48 7.27 21.44 19.88
N ILE A 49 7.89 22.32 20.68
CA ILE A 49 8.76 21.95 21.82
C ILE A 49 8.07 20.96 22.78
N GLU A 50 6.74 21.00 22.87
CA GLU A 50 5.90 20.16 23.73
C GLU A 50 5.89 18.68 23.35
N MET A 51 6.35 18.29 22.15
CA MET A 51 6.35 16.89 21.68
C MET A 51 7.76 16.27 21.57
N LYS A 52 8.75 16.80 22.30
CA LYS A 52 10.15 16.32 22.21
C LYS A 52 10.46 15.02 22.98
N HIS A 53 9.54 14.47 23.76
CA HIS A 53 9.75 13.24 24.54
C HIS A 53 8.77 12.15 24.09
N ILE A 54 9.24 11.26 23.21
CA ILE A 54 8.68 9.91 22.97
C ILE A 54 9.84 8.93 23.12
#